data_AF-A0A413TQ81-F1
#
_entry.id   AF-A0A413TQ81-F1
#
_cell.length_a   1.000
_cell.length_b   1.000
_cell.length_c   1.000
_cell.angle_alpha   90.00
_cell.angle_beta   90.00
_cell.angle_gamma   90.00
#
_symmetry.space_group_name_H-M   'P 1'
#
loop_
_entity.id
_entity.type
_entity.pdbx_description
1 polymer ?
#
loop_
_entity_poly.entity_id
_entity_poly.type
_entity_poly.pdbx_seq_one_letter_code
_entity_poly.pdbx_strand_id
1 'polypeptide(L)'
;MEKKMEKMRNEIVGQNKFYGAIAALGIAMIGMMSSGMIDNAYSLNEHYGDFMHGFVLGIVLVMEFYAVSGIGKNLKALKDEKKLARLYNELHDERSEQIEAISSKTGMQVAMILTLAAAIIVSPYSFEAFLAMLVAIVIAGITRKCCKMYYFRNYTGKEE
;
A
#
# COMPACT_ATOMS: atom_id res chain seq x y z
N MET A 1 -25.97 -14.63 -12.57
CA MET A 1 -25.62 -13.85 -11.37
C MET A 1 -24.90 -14.72 -10.34
N GLU A 2 -25.40 -15.92 -10.04
CA GLU A 2 -24.79 -16.86 -9.08
C GLU A 2 -23.31 -17.15 -9.33
N LYS A 3 -22.92 -17.53 -10.57
CA LYS A 3 -21.51 -17.79 -10.94
C LYS A 3 -20.57 -16.60 -10.67
N LYS A 4 -21.06 -15.36 -10.83
CA LYS A 4 -20.28 -14.13 -10.55
C LYS A 4 -20.10 -13.93 -9.04
N MET A 5 -21.15 -14.16 -8.25
CA MET A 5 -21.09 -14.06 -6.79
C MET A 5 -20.21 -15.14 -6.17
N GLU A 6 -20.24 -16.36 -6.71
CA GLU A 6 -19.36 -17.45 -6.30
C GLU A 6 -17.88 -17.13 -6.59
N LYS A 7 -17.58 -16.63 -7.80
CA LYS A 7 -16.24 -16.14 -8.14
C LYS A 7 -15.78 -15.05 -7.18
N MET A 8 -16.64 -14.08 -6.87
CA MET A 8 -16.32 -12.99 -5.94
C MET A 8 -16.01 -13.49 -4.53
N ARG A 9 -16.76 -14.48 -4.03
CA ARG A 9 -16.49 -15.10 -2.72
C ARG A 9 -15.11 -15.75 -2.69
N ASN A 10 -14.71 -16.44 -3.76
CA ASN A 10 -13.38 -17.05 -3.88
C ASN A 10 -12.27 -15.98 -3.94
N GLU A 11 -12.49 -14.90 -4.69
CA GLU A 11 -11.55 -13.77 -4.74
C GLU A 11 -11.39 -13.10 -3.38
N ILE A 12 -12.48 -12.93 -2.61
CA ILE A 12 -12.43 -12.41 -1.23
C ILE A 12 -11.57 -13.29 -0.32
N VAL A 13 -11.63 -14.61 -0.46
CA VAL A 13 -10.76 -15.52 0.32
C VAL A 13 -9.29 -15.26 -0.01
N GLY A 14 -8.95 -15.10 -1.29
CA GLY A 14 -7.60 -14.72 -1.73
C GLY A 14 -7.16 -13.37 -1.17
N GLN A 15 -8.01 -12.35 -1.27
CA GLN A 15 -7.76 -11.01 -0.73
C GLN A 15 -7.57 -11.04 0.79
N ASN A 16 -8.38 -11.79 1.52
CA ASN A 16 -8.25 -11.91 2.98
C ASN A 16 -6.94 -12.61 3.37
N LYS A 17 -6.48 -13.61 2.60
CA LYS A 17 -5.14 -14.20 2.78
C LYS A 17 -4.04 -13.16 2.57
N PHE A 18 -4.16 -12.34 1.53
CA PHE A 18 -3.22 -11.25 1.26
C PHE A 18 -3.19 -10.21 2.40
N TYR A 19 -4.35 -9.73 2.85
CA TYR A 19 -4.44 -8.83 4.00
C TYR A 19 -3.90 -9.46 5.28
N GLY A 20 -4.18 -10.74 5.51
CA GLY A 20 -3.62 -11.50 6.64
C GLY A 20 -2.09 -11.60 6.59
N ALA A 21 -1.52 -11.79 5.40
CA ALA A 21 -0.06 -11.77 5.21
C ALA A 21 0.54 -10.39 5.51
N ILE A 22 -0.11 -9.30 5.08
CA ILE A 22 0.33 -7.93 5.42
C ILE A 22 0.32 -7.71 6.94
N ALA A 23 -0.76 -8.12 7.63
CA ALA A 23 -0.85 -7.99 9.09
C ALA A 23 0.22 -8.84 9.81
N ALA A 24 0.46 -10.07 9.35
CA ALA A 24 1.52 -10.91 9.91
C ALA A 24 2.91 -10.26 9.76
N LEU A 25 3.19 -9.62 8.63
CA LEU A 25 4.43 -8.87 8.39
C LEU A 25 4.54 -7.64 9.31
N GLY A 26 3.45 -6.89 9.54
CA GLY A 26 3.43 -5.75 10.45
C GLY A 26 3.73 -6.17 11.89
N ILE A 27 3.08 -7.24 12.37
CA ILE A 27 3.36 -7.83 13.70
C ILE A 27 4.81 -8.29 13.82
N ALA A 28 5.35 -8.96 12.79
CA ALA A 28 6.74 -9.40 12.78
C ALA A 28 7.72 -8.21 12.88
N MET A 29 7.44 -7.11 12.17
CA MET A 29 8.22 -5.88 12.26
C MET A 29 8.18 -5.27 13.67
N ILE A 30 7.03 -5.23 14.34
CA ILE A 30 6.94 -4.77 15.74
C ILE A 30 7.81 -5.64 16.67
N GLY A 31 7.79 -6.96 16.46
CA GLY A 31 8.64 -7.89 17.20
C GLY A 31 10.14 -7.61 17.01
N MET A 32 10.56 -7.34 15.76
CA MET A 32 11.95 -6.97 15.44
C MET A 32 12.35 -5.61 16.01
N MET A 33 11.43 -4.66 16.11
CA MET A 33 11.69 -3.36 16.76
C MET A 33 11.90 -3.55 18.26
N SER A 34 11.05 -4.37 18.89
CA SER A 34 11.09 -4.65 20.32
C SER A 34 12.33 -5.44 20.77
N SER A 35 13.08 -6.05 19.84
CA SER A 35 14.31 -6.77 20.14
C SER A 35 15.55 -5.87 20.22
N GLY A 36 15.41 -4.56 20.03
CA GLY A 36 16.52 -3.59 20.04
C GLY A 36 17.33 -3.59 18.74
N MET A 37 16.80 -4.15 17.66
CA MET A 37 17.52 -4.24 16.38
C MET A 37 17.80 -2.84 15.78
N ILE A 38 16.85 -1.90 15.93
CA ILE A 38 17.03 -0.50 15.51
C ILE A 38 18.05 0.20 16.43
N ASP A 39 17.91 0.04 17.74
CA ASP A 39 18.83 0.66 18.72
C ASP A 39 20.28 0.27 18.46
N ASN A 40 20.52 -1.02 18.16
CA ASN A 40 21.84 -1.52 17.80
C ASN A 40 22.38 -0.90 16.50
N ALA A 41 21.53 -0.78 15.46
CA ALA A 41 21.90 -0.20 14.16
C ALA A 41 22.24 1.30 14.27
N TYR A 42 21.67 2.01 15.24
CA TYR A 42 21.84 3.45 15.46
C TYR A 42 22.64 3.78 16.73
N SER A 43 23.41 2.83 17.26
CA SER A 43 24.15 2.98 18.53
C SER A 43 25.10 4.18 18.61
N LEU A 44 25.59 4.69 17.46
CA LEU A 44 26.42 5.90 17.41
C LEU A 44 25.63 7.22 17.36
N ASN A 45 24.33 7.18 17.03
CA ASN A 45 23.48 8.36 16.85
C ASN A 45 22.04 8.08 17.31
N GLU A 46 21.80 8.14 18.62
CA GLU A 46 20.52 7.82 19.26
C GLU A 46 19.34 8.64 18.71
N HIS A 47 19.54 9.93 18.41
CA HIS A 47 18.51 10.79 17.81
C HIS A 47 17.98 10.28 16.46
N TYR A 48 18.84 9.66 15.63
CA TYR A 48 18.40 9.07 14.36
C TYR A 48 17.70 7.73 14.58
N GLY A 49 18.13 6.97 15.61
CA GLY A 49 17.46 5.76 16.06
C GLY A 49 16.01 6.03 16.46
N ASP A 50 15.77 7.02 17.32
CA ASP A 50 14.43 7.42 17.76
C ASP A 50 13.52 7.80 16.59
N PHE A 51 14.03 8.59 15.66
CA PHE A 51 13.29 8.97 14.45
C PHE A 51 12.91 7.73 13.64
N MET A 52 13.86 6.82 13.40
CA MET A 52 13.62 5.62 12.61
C MET A 52 12.66 4.66 13.29
N HIS A 53 12.71 4.57 14.62
CA HIS A 53 11.76 3.81 15.40
C HIS A 53 10.33 4.35 15.20
N GLY A 54 10.15 5.68 15.29
CA GLY A 54 8.88 6.33 15.00
C GLY A 54 8.42 6.16 13.56
N PHE A 55 9.35 6.26 12.60
CA PHE A 55 9.07 6.13 11.16
C PHE A 55 8.58 4.73 10.79
N VAL A 56 9.30 3.68 11.22
CA VAL A 56 8.93 2.28 10.96
C VAL A 56 7.62 1.95 11.67
N LEU A 57 7.41 2.41 12.91
CA LEU A 57 6.13 2.24 13.61
C LEU A 57 4.97 2.86 12.84
N GLY A 58 5.17 4.06 12.29
CA GLY A 58 4.17 4.73 11.45
C GLY A 58 3.80 3.91 10.21
N ILE A 59 4.79 3.34 9.52
CA ILE A 59 4.56 2.46 8.36
C ILE A 59 3.74 1.22 8.78
N VAL A 60 4.11 0.58 9.88
CA VAL A 60 3.39 -0.59 10.41
C VAL A 60 1.93 -0.25 10.73
N LEU A 61 1.66 0.87 11.41
CA LEU A 61 0.29 1.28 11.71
C LEU A 61 -0.55 1.50 10.46
N VAL A 62 0.01 2.08 9.40
CA VAL A 62 -0.68 2.25 8.11
C VAL A 62 -0.97 0.90 7.45
N MET A 63 -0.01 -0.03 7.49
CA MET A 63 -0.20 -1.39 6.95
C MET A 63 -1.29 -2.17 7.69
N GLU A 64 -1.27 -2.14 9.02
CA GLU A 64 -2.28 -2.79 9.86
C GLU A 64 -3.67 -2.20 9.63
N PHE A 65 -3.77 -0.87 9.62
CA PHE A 65 -5.03 -0.19 9.33
C PHE A 65 -5.58 -0.55 7.96
N TYR A 66 -4.71 -0.63 6.93
CA TYR A 66 -5.07 -1.03 5.59
C TYR A 66 -5.59 -2.48 5.54
N ALA A 67 -4.88 -3.41 6.17
CA ALA A 67 -5.26 -4.83 6.23
C ALA A 67 -6.60 -5.03 6.95
N VAL A 68 -6.77 -4.44 8.15
CA VAL A 68 -8.00 -4.55 8.94
C VAL A 68 -9.18 -3.90 8.22
N SER A 69 -8.97 -2.73 7.60
CA SER A 69 -10.01 -2.06 6.82
C SER A 69 -10.43 -2.89 5.59
N GLY A 70 -9.48 -3.52 4.90
CA GLY A 70 -9.73 -4.41 3.77
C GLY A 70 -10.55 -5.64 4.17
N ILE A 71 -10.13 -6.34 5.21
CA ILE A 71 -10.85 -7.49 5.78
C ILE A 71 -12.25 -7.06 6.23
N GLY A 72 -12.38 -5.92 6.90
CA GLY A 72 -13.66 -5.37 7.36
C GLY A 72 -14.63 -5.09 6.21
N LYS A 73 -14.15 -4.53 5.09
CA LYS A 73 -14.95 -4.34 3.86
C LYS A 73 -15.40 -5.68 3.28
N ASN A 74 -14.49 -6.64 3.19
CA ASN A 74 -14.75 -7.98 2.67
C ASN A 74 -15.78 -8.74 3.52
N LEU A 75 -15.67 -8.69 4.85
CA LEU A 75 -16.63 -9.29 5.76
C LEU A 75 -18.02 -8.67 5.63
N LYS A 76 -18.11 -7.35 5.47
CA LYS A 76 -19.39 -6.66 5.23
C LYS A 76 -20.00 -7.04 3.87
N ALA A 77 -19.17 -7.23 2.84
CA ALA A 77 -19.62 -7.66 1.52
C ALA A 77 -20.12 -9.12 1.54
N LEU A 78 -19.47 -10.02 2.27
CA LEU A 78 -19.91 -11.43 2.35
C LEU A 78 -21.28 -11.62 3.02
N LYS A 79 -21.65 -10.71 3.92
CA LYS A 79 -22.94 -10.71 4.65
C LYS A 79 -24.10 -10.14 3.84
N ASP A 80 -23.84 -9.35 2.79
CA ASP A 80 -24.87 -8.63 2.03
C ASP A 80 -24.63 -8.79 0.53
N GLU A 81 -25.53 -9.50 -0.13
CA GLU A 81 -25.43 -9.83 -1.55
C GLU A 81 -25.41 -8.59 -2.44
N LYS A 82 -26.07 -7.50 -2.04
CA LYS A 82 -26.02 -6.22 -2.79
C LYS A 82 -24.64 -5.59 -2.69
N LYS A 83 -24.00 -5.64 -1.51
CA LYS A 83 -22.63 -5.15 -1.32
C LYS A 83 -21.61 -6.03 -2.02
N LEU A 84 -21.82 -7.34 -2.03
CA LEU A 84 -20.99 -8.29 -2.77
C LEU A 84 -21.02 -8.01 -4.27
N ALA A 85 -22.22 -7.79 -4.83
CA ALA A 85 -22.39 -7.46 -6.24
C ALA A 85 -21.76 -6.10 -6.59
N ARG A 86 -21.92 -5.09 -5.73
CA ARG A 86 -21.28 -3.78 -5.90
C ARG A 86 -19.76 -3.90 -5.90
N LEU A 87 -19.20 -4.64 -4.95
CA LEU A 87 -17.76 -4.83 -4.84
C LEU A 87 -17.19 -5.57 -6.06
N TYR A 88 -17.91 -6.58 -6.57
CA TYR A 88 -17.54 -7.28 -7.79
C TYR A 88 -17.48 -6.34 -8.99
N ASN A 89 -18.51 -5.50 -9.17
CA ASN A 89 -18.56 -4.51 -10.26
C ASN A 89 -17.46 -3.46 -10.13
N GLU A 90 -17.15 -3.00 -8.92
CA GLU A 90 -16.07 -2.03 -8.68
C GLU A 90 -14.69 -2.63 -8.98
N LEU A 91 -14.48 -3.91 -8.68
CA LEU A 91 -13.21 -4.59 -8.91
C LEU A 91 -12.97 -4.95 -10.39
N HIS A 92 -14.04 -5.16 -11.16
CA HIS A 92 -13.99 -5.54 -12.58
C HIS A 92 -14.47 -4.40 -13.50
N ASP A 93 -14.43 -3.15 -13.03
CA ASP A 93 -14.74 -2.01 -13.88
C ASP A 93 -13.59 -1.79 -14.88
N GLU A 94 -13.80 -2.23 -16.13
CA GLU A 94 -12.85 -2.14 -17.24
C GLU A 94 -12.36 -0.70 -17.47
N ARG A 95 -13.18 0.30 -17.14
CA ARG A 95 -12.82 1.73 -17.27
C ARG A 95 -11.73 2.12 -16.28
N SER A 96 -11.76 1.57 -15.07
CA SER A 96 -10.74 1.81 -14.05
C SER A 96 -9.41 1.17 -14.45
N GLU A 97 -9.47 -0.01 -15.06
CA GLU A 97 -8.30 -0.79 -15.50
C GLU A 97 -7.58 -0.13 -16.67
N GLN A 98 -8.31 0.45 -17.65
CA GLN A 98 -7.71 1.19 -18.76
C GLN A 98 -7.02 2.48 -18.31
N ILE A 99 -7.66 3.28 -17.44
CA ILE A 99 -7.04 4.49 -16.87
C ILE A 99 -5.79 4.12 -16.05
N GLU A 100 -5.84 3.00 -15.36
CA GLU A 100 -4.75 2.46 -14.55
C GLU A 100 -3.56 1.98 -15.39
N ALA A 101 -3.82 1.28 -16.50
CA ALA A 101 -2.81 0.83 -17.45
C ALA A 101 -2.12 2.01 -18.15
N ILE A 102 -2.88 3.01 -18.59
CA ILE A 102 -2.35 4.21 -19.25
C ILE A 102 -1.56 5.09 -18.26
N SER A 103 -1.92 5.09 -16.97
CA SER A 103 -1.28 5.93 -15.95
C SER A 103 -0.03 5.33 -15.29
N SER A 104 0.55 4.26 -15.85
CA SER A 104 1.78 3.60 -15.35
C SER A 104 1.70 3.24 -13.84
N LYS A 105 0.50 2.88 -13.37
CA LYS A 105 0.18 2.71 -11.95
C LYS A 105 1.05 1.64 -11.28
N THR A 106 1.17 0.47 -11.89
CA THR A 106 1.76 -0.71 -11.24
C THR A 106 3.28 -0.60 -11.18
N GLY A 107 3.95 -0.29 -12.29
CA GLY A 107 5.42 -0.17 -12.32
C GLY A 107 5.93 0.94 -11.39
N MET A 108 5.27 2.09 -11.40
CA MET A 108 5.63 3.20 -10.53
C MET A 108 5.35 2.91 -9.04
N GLN A 109 4.27 2.18 -8.71
CA GLN A 109 4.02 1.72 -7.33
C GLN A 109 5.10 0.78 -6.84
N VAL A 110 5.46 -0.21 -7.65
CA VAL A 110 6.51 -1.17 -7.32
C VAL A 110 7.83 -0.43 -7.11
N ALA A 111 8.18 0.51 -8.00
CA ALA A 111 9.38 1.32 -7.86
C ALA A 111 9.40 2.11 -6.54
N MET A 112 8.32 2.82 -6.20
CA MET A 112 8.25 3.59 -4.94
C MET A 112 8.38 2.70 -3.70
N ILE A 113 7.77 1.51 -3.70
CA ILE A 113 7.88 0.55 -2.60
C ILE A 113 9.32 0.04 -2.47
N LEU A 114 9.97 -0.32 -3.58
CA LEU A 114 11.36 -0.77 -3.59
C LEU A 114 12.32 0.35 -3.14
N THR A 115 12.09 1.60 -3.57
CA THR A 115 12.87 2.75 -3.11
C THR A 115 12.68 2.97 -1.62
N LEU A 116 11.47 2.82 -1.08
CA LEU A 116 11.23 2.94 0.36
C LEU A 116 11.98 1.86 1.15
N ALA A 117 11.96 0.62 0.67
CA ALA A 117 12.73 -0.47 1.30
C ALA A 117 14.24 -0.18 1.26
N ALA A 118 14.77 0.28 0.12
CA ALA A 118 16.16 0.67 -0.01
C ALA A 118 16.55 1.83 0.92
N ALA A 119 15.68 2.84 1.06
CA ALA A 119 15.90 3.96 1.97
C ALA A 119 16.06 3.49 3.42
N ILE A 120 15.21 2.55 3.87
CA ILE A 120 15.32 1.97 5.22
C ILE A 120 16.65 1.21 5.38
N ILE A 121 17.11 0.47 4.37
CA ILE A 121 18.39 -0.25 4.43
C ILE A 121 19.58 0.71 4.49
N VAL A 122 19.54 1.81 3.73
CA VAL A 122 20.62 2.80 3.67
C VAL A 122 20.67 3.69 4.93
N SER A 123 19.54 3.85 5.61
CA SER A 123 19.39 4.80 6.72
C SER A 123 20.43 4.71 7.85
N PRO A 124 20.94 3.53 8.29
CA PRO A 124 21.96 3.46 9.33
C PRO A 124 23.34 3.96 8.86
N TYR A 125 23.59 3.92 7.55
CA TYR A 125 24.86 4.35 6.95
C TYR A 125 24.87 5.84 6.59
N SER A 126 23.73 6.37 6.13
CA SER A 126 23.56 7.78 5.80
C SER A 126 22.12 8.22 5.97
N PHE A 127 21.87 8.97 7.05
CA PHE A 127 20.55 9.53 7.32
C PHE A 127 20.15 10.59 6.28
N GLU A 128 21.11 11.36 5.77
CA GLU A 128 20.89 12.34 4.70
C GLU A 128 20.42 11.67 3.40
N ALA A 129 21.04 10.55 3.00
CA ALA A 129 20.63 9.79 1.83
C ALA A 129 19.22 9.21 2.00
N PHE A 130 18.88 8.74 3.20
CA PHE A 130 17.52 8.32 3.54
C PHE A 130 16.50 9.46 3.35
N LEU A 131 16.77 10.66 3.88
CA LEU A 131 15.88 11.81 3.71
C LEU A 131 15.75 12.22 2.24
N ALA A 132 16.84 12.22 1.48
CA ALA A 132 16.81 12.52 0.05
C ALA A 132 15.94 11.52 -0.73
N MET A 133 16.03 10.22 -0.40
CA MET A 133 15.17 9.19 -0.98
C MET A 133 13.69 9.37 -0.59
N LEU A 134 13.40 9.74 0.65
CA LEU A 134 12.03 10.05 1.07
C LEU A 134 11.45 11.23 0.28
N VAL A 135 12.22 12.31 0.10
CA VAL A 135 11.79 13.45 -0.71
C VAL A 135 11.51 13.02 -2.15
N ALA A 136 12.36 12.19 -2.75
CA ALA A 136 12.14 11.66 -4.08
C ALA A 136 10.84 10.83 -4.18
N ILE A 137 10.55 9.98 -3.19
CA ILE A 137 9.30 9.21 -3.12
C ILE A 137 8.08 10.14 -3.02
N VAL A 138 8.15 11.20 -2.21
CA VAL A 138 7.06 12.18 -2.07
C VAL A 138 6.80 12.91 -3.40
N ILE A 139 7.87 13.38 -4.07
CA ILE A 139 7.76 14.05 -5.37
C ILE A 139 7.17 13.10 -6.42
N ALA A 140 7.62 11.84 -6.46
CA ALA A 140 7.07 10.83 -7.35
C ALA A 140 5.57 10.59 -7.06
N GLY A 141 5.19 10.48 -5.79
CA GLY A 141 3.80 10.32 -5.36
C GLY A 141 2.89 11.48 -5.80
N ILE A 142 3.36 12.72 -5.63
CA ILE A 142 2.66 13.92 -6.09
C ILE A 142 2.52 13.92 -7.61
N THR A 143 3.63 13.70 -8.33
CA THR A 143 3.66 13.65 -9.80
C THR A 143 2.65 12.64 -10.32
N ARG A 144 2.60 11.44 -9.73
CA ARG A 144 1.61 10.42 -10.06
C ARG A 144 0.17 10.87 -9.84
N LYS A 145 -0.11 11.50 -8.69
CA LYS A 145 -1.45 11.98 -8.37
C LYS A 145 -1.90 13.05 -9.39
N CYS A 146 -1.00 13.94 -9.77
CA CYS A 146 -1.23 14.95 -10.80
C CYS A 146 -1.50 14.31 -12.17
N CYS A 147 -0.67 13.35 -12.61
CA CYS A 147 -0.88 12.61 -13.85
C CYS A 147 -2.24 11.90 -13.84
N LYS A 148 -2.57 11.17 -12.77
CA LYS A 148 -3.86 10.48 -12.64
C LYS A 148 -5.02 11.45 -12.75
N MET A 149 -4.95 12.60 -12.09
CA MET A 149 -5.99 13.63 -12.15
C MET A 149 -6.14 14.23 -13.56
N TYR A 150 -5.02 14.45 -14.26
CA TYR A 150 -5.03 14.93 -15.64
C TYR A 150 -5.67 13.93 -16.61
N TYR A 151 -5.22 12.66 -16.58
CA TYR A 151 -5.77 11.60 -17.42
C TYR A 151 -7.24 11.33 -17.12
N PHE A 152 -7.62 11.36 -15.83
CA PHE A 152 -9.03 11.24 -15.44
C PHE A 152 -9.86 12.34 -16.13
N ARG A 153 -9.47 13.61 -16.03
CA ARG A 153 -10.22 14.72 -16.64
C ARG A 153 -10.31 14.64 -18.17
N ASN A 154 -9.26 14.19 -18.85
CA ASN A 154 -9.18 14.22 -20.31
C ASN A 154 -9.81 13.00 -21.00
N TYR A 155 -9.85 11.84 -20.33
CA TYR A 155 -10.36 10.60 -20.90
C TYR A 155 -11.76 10.22 -20.40
N THR A 156 -12.32 10.92 -19.39
CA THR A 156 -13.71 10.73 -18.98
C THR A 156 -14.73 11.49 -19.83
N GLY A 157 -14.27 12.30 -20.81
CA GLY A 157 -15.14 13.16 -21.63
C GLY A 157 -15.10 12.89 -23.14
N LYS A 158 -14.52 11.76 -23.59
CA LYS A 158 -14.53 11.35 -25.00
C LYS A 158 -15.22 10.00 -25.12
N GLU A 159 -16.55 10.03 -25.09
CA GLU A 159 -17.37 9.04 -25.77
C GLU A 159 -17.62 9.64 -27.17
N GLU A 160 -16.92 9.11 -28.18
CA GLU A 160 -17.41 9.08 -29.56
C GLU A 160 -18.23 7.80 -29.74
#